data_AF-A0AAV6RGU2-F1
#
_entry.id   AF-A0AAV6RGU2-F1
#
_cell.length_a   1.000
_cell.length_b   1.000
_cell.length_c   1.000
_cell.angle_alpha   90.00
_cell.angle_beta   90.00
_cell.angle_gamma   90.00
#
_symmetry.space_group_name_H-M   'P 1'
#
loop_
_entity.id
_entity.type
_entity.pdbx_description
1 polymer ?
#
loop_
_entity_poly.entity_id
_entity_poly.type
_entity_poly.pdbx_seq_one_letter_code
_entity_poly.pdbx_strand_id
1 'polypeptide(L)'
;MSKNYCPVLQVGTDWDPKERLFRNWGRLLGPEDEPVAVQRWSRSQSNLTATVVWIDPTNVIAATYDILVDASAEVTHYRPPLNLPLRPGLWTLRVLHHWSLLGQTSFTVAPLEFHRQQPIQHDDARRLHAGPSRNSYMEQSFHGLNPVLRLPVSLSAVEEAEANAGLTGAPLRQWLDRLLEGHWSASDVCSTGPSACPIMQRCGLTAWSSTSPDPKSAVTTPREDGRIR
;
A
#
# COMPACT_ATOMS: atom_id res chain seq x y z
N MET A 1 16.89 -12.09 28.18
CA MET A 1 15.57 -11.63 27.70
C MET A 1 15.81 -10.79 26.45
N SER A 2 15.55 -11.34 25.26
CA SER A 2 15.80 -10.65 23.99
C SER A 2 14.80 -9.51 23.82
N LYS A 3 15.27 -8.27 23.66
CA LYS A 3 14.41 -7.15 23.26
C LYS A 3 13.98 -7.42 21.83
N ASN A 4 12.68 -7.53 21.58
CA ASN A 4 12.14 -7.75 20.25
C ASN A 4 12.37 -6.48 19.41
N TYR A 5 13.28 -6.57 18.45
CA TYR A 5 13.53 -5.56 17.41
C TYR A 5 12.43 -5.66 16.35
N CYS A 6 11.22 -5.20 16.67
CA CYS A 6 10.14 -5.16 15.68
C CYS A 6 10.27 -3.85 14.87
N PRO A 7 10.67 -3.88 13.59
CA PRO A 7 10.73 -2.68 12.77
C PRO A 7 9.31 -2.18 12.45
N VAL A 8 9.16 -0.86 12.32
CA VAL A 8 7.95 -0.31 11.70
C VAL A 8 8.11 -0.41 10.19
N LEU A 9 7.22 -1.18 9.57
CA LEU A 9 7.26 -1.49 8.14
C LEU A 9 6.23 -0.66 7.38
N GLN A 10 6.66 -0.05 6.27
CA GLN A 10 5.79 0.68 5.36
C GLN A 10 6.13 0.33 3.92
N VAL A 11 5.11 0.28 3.07
CA VAL A 11 5.22 0.14 1.62
C VAL A 11 4.50 1.31 0.97
N GLY A 12 5.08 1.85 -0.10
CA GLY A 12 4.51 2.97 -0.84
C GLY A 12 5.39 3.38 -2.03
N THR A 13 5.01 4.48 -2.68
CA THR A 13 5.75 5.12 -3.76
C THR A 13 6.17 6.54 -3.38
N ASP A 14 7.08 7.12 -4.16
CA ASP A 14 7.60 8.49 -3.95
C ASP A 14 8.26 8.68 -2.57
N TRP A 15 9.21 7.80 -2.25
CA TRP A 15 10.04 7.94 -1.05
C TRP A 15 10.91 9.19 -1.13
N ASP A 16 10.76 10.08 -0.16
CA ASP A 16 11.59 11.27 0.05
C ASP A 16 12.71 10.93 1.06
N PRO A 17 13.98 10.78 0.63
CA PRO A 17 15.07 10.42 1.52
C PRO A 17 15.46 11.55 2.49
N LYS A 18 15.13 12.81 2.18
CA LYS A 18 15.43 13.96 3.03
C LYS A 18 14.47 14.02 4.21
N GLU A 19 13.17 13.96 3.93
CA GLU A 19 12.12 14.01 4.96
C GLU A 19 11.79 12.62 5.55
N ARG A 20 12.34 11.56 4.96
CA ARG A 20 12.18 10.14 5.36
C ARG A 20 10.72 9.72 5.44
N LEU A 21 9.95 10.05 4.41
CA LEU A 21 8.52 9.74 4.27
C LEU A 21 8.12 9.46 2.82
N PHE A 22 6.95 8.85 2.62
CA PHE A 22 6.35 8.72 1.29
C PHE A 22 5.52 9.96 0.94
N ARG A 23 5.73 10.53 -0.25
CA ARG A 23 4.92 11.64 -0.77
C ARG A 23 3.56 11.18 -1.29
N ASN A 24 3.44 9.91 -1.69
CA ASN A 24 2.15 9.23 -1.81
C ASN A 24 1.59 8.91 -0.42
N TRP A 25 0.99 9.91 0.24
CA TRP A 25 0.48 9.81 1.62
C TRP A 25 -0.57 8.71 1.81
N GLY A 26 -1.44 8.55 0.81
CA GLY A 26 -2.46 7.50 0.80
C GLY A 26 -1.90 6.11 0.54
N ARG A 27 -0.64 6.00 0.08
CA ARG A 27 -0.02 4.73 -0.32
C ARG A 27 -0.92 3.94 -1.28
N LEU A 28 -1.56 4.68 -2.19
CA LEU A 28 -2.38 4.11 -3.24
C LEU A 28 -1.44 3.50 -4.29
N LEU A 29 -1.64 2.21 -4.59
CA LEU A 29 -0.82 1.48 -5.54
C LEU A 29 -1.72 0.80 -6.58
N GLY A 30 -1.36 0.93 -7.84
CA GLY A 30 -1.94 0.19 -8.96
C GLY A 30 -1.01 -0.88 -9.50
N PRO A 31 -1.44 -1.64 -10.51
CA PRO A 31 -0.69 -2.80 -11.03
C PRO A 31 0.62 -2.42 -11.72
N GLU A 32 0.76 -1.20 -12.20
CA GLU A 32 1.98 -0.72 -12.89
C GLU A 32 2.93 0.05 -11.98
N ASP A 33 2.63 0.17 -10.68
CA ASP A 33 3.49 0.88 -9.74
C ASP A 33 4.70 0.04 -9.30
N GLU A 34 5.80 0.72 -8.98
CA GLU A 34 7.03 0.12 -8.45
C GLU A 34 7.16 0.41 -6.94
N PRO A 35 6.64 -0.45 -6.05
CA PRO A 35 6.59 -0.18 -4.63
C PRO A 35 7.98 -0.22 -3.98
N VAL A 36 8.16 0.61 -2.97
CA VAL A 36 9.36 0.67 -2.14
C VAL A 36 8.99 0.21 -0.73
N ALA A 37 9.78 -0.70 -0.16
CA ALA A 37 9.68 -1.04 1.25
C ALA A 37 10.61 -0.13 2.07
N VAL A 38 10.09 0.39 3.18
CA VAL A 38 10.82 1.17 4.17
C VAL A 38 10.68 0.47 5.52
N GLN A 39 11.81 0.27 6.20
CA GLN A 39 11.86 -0.25 7.55
C GLN A 39 12.44 0.83 8.46
N ARG A 40 11.72 1.15 9.54
CA ARG A 40 12.26 1.98 10.63
C ARG A 40 12.69 1.10 11.78
N TRP A 41 13.93 1.25 12.19
CA TRP A 41 14.58 0.42 13.18
C TRP A 41 14.68 1.16 14.51
N SER A 42 14.50 0.42 15.60
CA SER A 42 14.91 0.90 16.91
C SER A 42 16.42 0.77 17.04
N ARG A 43 17.07 1.74 17.68
CA ARG A 43 18.53 1.70 17.94
C ARG A 43 18.92 0.37 18.58
N SER A 44 19.95 -0.25 18.02
CA SER A 44 20.49 -1.54 18.47
C SER A 44 21.91 -1.38 19.04
N GLN A 45 22.36 -2.38 19.80
CA GLN A 45 23.75 -2.47 20.27
C GLN A 45 24.65 -3.20 19.25
N SER A 46 24.07 -3.93 18.30
CA SER A 46 24.81 -4.71 17.30
C SER A 46 24.14 -4.62 15.93
N ASN A 47 24.97 -4.82 14.90
CA ASN A 47 24.49 -4.97 13.53
C ASN A 47 23.66 -6.27 13.41
N LEU A 48 22.73 -6.24 12.46
CA LEU A 48 21.77 -7.31 12.22
C LEU A 48 21.65 -7.53 10.70
N THR A 49 21.63 -8.78 10.27
CA THR A 49 21.20 -9.11 8.90
C THR A 49 19.73 -9.50 8.93
N ALA A 50 18.89 -8.77 8.20
CA ALA A 50 17.46 -9.04 8.10
C ALA A 50 17.10 -9.47 6.68
N THR A 51 16.29 -10.51 6.55
CA THR A 51 15.75 -10.99 5.28
C THR A 51 14.40 -10.35 5.04
N VAL A 52 14.22 -9.67 3.92
CA VAL A 52 12.94 -9.07 3.50
C VAL A 52 12.30 -9.96 2.45
N VAL A 53 11.02 -10.29 2.61
CA VAL A 53 10.27 -11.18 1.71
C VAL A 53 9.00 -10.49 1.26
N TRP A 54 8.81 -10.39 -0.05
CA TRP A 54 7.61 -9.87 -0.70
C TRP A 54 6.74 -11.04 -1.16
N ILE A 55 5.47 -11.02 -0.77
CA ILE A 55 4.53 -12.12 -1.00
C ILE A 55 3.29 -11.54 -1.68
N ASP A 56 2.94 -12.10 -2.83
CA ASP A 56 1.77 -11.69 -3.60
C ASP A 56 0.45 -12.25 -3.00
N PRO A 57 -0.72 -11.82 -3.50
CA PRO A 57 -2.03 -12.25 -2.98
C PRO A 57 -2.32 -13.75 -3.11
N THR A 58 -1.55 -14.48 -3.92
CA THR A 58 -1.66 -15.93 -4.13
C THR A 58 -0.60 -16.74 -3.38
N ASN A 59 0.14 -16.10 -2.47
CA ASN A 59 1.29 -16.64 -1.74
C ASN A 59 2.52 -16.96 -2.61
N VAL A 60 2.66 -16.34 -3.78
CA VAL A 60 3.91 -16.39 -4.56
C VAL A 60 4.92 -15.45 -3.92
N ILE A 61 6.13 -15.95 -3.64
CA ILE A 61 7.24 -15.11 -3.18
C ILE A 61 7.78 -14.35 -4.38
N ALA A 62 7.49 -13.05 -4.43
CA ALA A 62 7.85 -12.17 -5.53
C ALA A 62 9.32 -11.75 -5.49
N ALA A 63 9.85 -11.50 -4.30
CA ALA A 63 11.25 -11.14 -4.09
C ALA A 63 11.70 -11.51 -2.67
N THR A 64 12.97 -11.86 -2.52
CA THR A 64 13.65 -11.95 -1.23
C THR A 64 15.05 -11.39 -1.33
N TYR A 65 15.48 -10.67 -0.30
CA TYR A 65 16.84 -10.13 -0.22
C TYR A 65 17.21 -9.87 1.23
N ASP A 66 18.50 -9.97 1.52
CA ASP A 66 19.05 -9.62 2.82
C ASP A 66 19.51 -8.17 2.85
N ILE A 67 19.27 -7.50 3.97
CA ILE A 67 19.78 -6.16 4.26
C ILE A 67 20.64 -6.21 5.51
N LEU A 68 21.79 -5.53 5.46
CA LEU A 68 22.61 -5.28 6.63
C LEU A 68 22.09 -4.02 7.32
N VAL A 69 21.64 -4.18 8.56
CA VAL A 69 21.17 -3.10 9.42
C VAL A 69 22.29 -2.77 10.41
N ASP A 70 22.90 -1.61 10.23
CA ASP A 70 23.88 -1.05 11.17
C ASP A 70 23.19 -0.74 12.51
N ALA A 71 23.89 -0.90 13.64
CA ALA A 71 23.42 -0.54 14.98
C ALA A 71 22.90 0.91 15.07
N SER A 72 23.47 1.81 14.25
CA SER A 72 23.11 3.22 14.15
C SER A 72 22.03 3.52 13.10
N ALA A 73 21.65 2.55 12.28
CA ALA A 73 20.66 2.75 11.22
C ALA A 73 19.27 3.00 11.81
N GLU A 74 18.66 4.12 11.44
CA GLU A 74 17.28 4.46 11.84
C GLU A 74 16.26 4.03 10.78
N VAL A 75 16.65 4.13 9.50
CA VAL A 75 15.77 3.85 8.37
C VAL A 75 16.55 3.13 7.28
N THR A 76 16.01 2.01 6.78
CA THR A 76 16.45 1.37 5.54
C THR A 76 15.30 1.38 4.55
N HIS A 77 15.62 1.39 3.26
CA HIS A 77 14.61 1.28 2.21
C HIS A 77 15.19 0.57 0.99
N TYR A 78 14.34 -0.12 0.25
CA TYR A 78 14.72 -0.77 -1.00
C TYR A 78 13.52 -0.91 -1.94
N ARG A 79 13.77 -0.71 -3.23
CA ARG A 79 12.83 -0.95 -4.32
C ARG A 79 13.26 -2.23 -5.04
N PRO A 80 12.56 -3.36 -4.87
CA PRO A 80 12.86 -4.55 -5.65
C PRO A 80 12.48 -4.36 -7.14
N PRO A 81 13.26 -4.90 -8.09
CA PRO A 81 12.96 -4.84 -9.51
C PRO A 81 11.91 -5.91 -9.87
N LEU A 82 10.66 -5.69 -9.46
CA LEU A 82 9.56 -6.62 -9.73
C LEU A 82 9.07 -6.46 -11.18
N ASN A 83 8.89 -7.58 -11.87
CA ASN A 83 8.22 -7.60 -13.16
C ASN A 83 6.76 -7.13 -13.01
N LEU A 84 6.34 -6.31 -13.95
CA LEU A 84 4.99 -5.74 -14.02
C LEU A 84 4.09 -6.52 -15.00
N PRO A 85 2.76 -6.42 -14.86
CA PRO A 85 2.04 -5.76 -13.76
C PRO A 85 2.06 -6.59 -12.47
N LEU A 86 2.00 -5.91 -11.33
CA LEU A 86 1.75 -6.53 -10.03
C LEU A 86 0.33 -7.10 -10.01
N ARG A 87 0.17 -8.34 -9.53
CA ARG A 87 -1.15 -8.94 -9.35
C ARG A 87 -1.97 -8.09 -8.35
N PRO A 88 -3.17 -7.60 -8.72
CA PRO A 88 -4.00 -6.85 -7.78
C PRO A 88 -4.45 -7.74 -6.61
N GLY A 89 -4.62 -7.10 -5.45
CA GLY A 89 -5.02 -7.76 -4.22
C GLY A 89 -4.16 -7.35 -3.03
N LEU A 90 -4.25 -8.14 -1.96
CA LEU A 90 -3.54 -7.89 -0.72
C LEU A 90 -2.16 -8.54 -0.71
N TRP A 91 -1.13 -7.71 -0.79
CA TRP A 91 0.26 -8.13 -0.69
C TRP A 91 0.74 -8.14 0.75
N THR A 92 1.74 -8.98 1.04
CA THR A 92 2.37 -9.05 2.36
C THR A 92 3.88 -8.83 2.25
N LEU A 93 4.42 -7.96 3.08
CA LEU A 93 5.85 -7.78 3.30
C LEU A 93 6.23 -8.36 4.66
N ARG A 94 7.18 -9.29 4.68
CA ARG A 94 7.74 -9.86 5.93
C ARG A 94 9.20 -9.47 6.07
N VAL A 95 9.62 -9.25 7.31
CA VAL A 95 11.03 -9.07 7.67
C VAL A 95 11.39 -10.12 8.71
N LEU A 96 12.44 -10.89 8.43
CA LEU A 96 12.90 -12.02 9.24
C LEU A 96 14.35 -11.82 9.69
N HIS A 97 14.71 -12.47 10.79
CA HIS A 97 16.08 -12.62 11.25
C HIS A 97 16.31 -14.07 11.66
N HIS A 98 17.28 -14.73 11.03
CA HIS A 98 17.50 -16.17 11.19
C HIS A 98 16.20 -16.98 11.05
N TRP A 99 15.38 -16.66 10.03
CA TRP A 99 14.07 -17.27 9.76
C TRP A 99 12.98 -17.04 10.83
N SER A 100 13.27 -16.26 11.87
CA SER A 100 12.27 -15.79 12.84
C SER A 100 11.64 -14.49 12.36
N LEU A 101 10.32 -14.39 12.38
CA LEU A 101 9.59 -13.19 11.95
C LEU A 101 9.86 -12.04 12.94
N LEU A 102 10.45 -10.95 12.45
CA LEU A 102 10.62 -9.71 13.20
C LEU A 102 9.40 -8.81 13.09
N GLY A 103 8.79 -8.75 11.91
CA GLY A 103 7.61 -7.93 11.65
C GLY A 103 7.02 -8.21 10.28
N GLN A 104 5.76 -7.82 10.10
CA GLN A 104 5.09 -7.87 8.81
C GLN A 104 4.15 -6.67 8.64
N THR A 105 3.87 -6.34 7.40
CA THR A 105 2.82 -5.39 7.02
C THR A 105 2.17 -5.86 5.73
N SER A 106 0.99 -5.34 5.44
CA SER A 106 0.28 -5.64 4.21
C SER A 106 -0.09 -4.34 3.49
N PHE A 107 -0.19 -4.42 2.16
CA PHE A 107 -0.54 -3.29 1.31
C PHE A 107 -1.40 -3.77 0.15
N THR A 108 -2.28 -2.90 -0.35
CA THR A 108 -3.19 -3.23 -1.44
C THR A 108 -2.60 -2.73 -2.76
N VAL A 109 -2.54 -3.62 -3.75
CA VAL A 109 -2.43 -3.23 -5.16
C VAL A 109 -3.85 -3.25 -5.73
N ALA A 110 -4.40 -2.08 -6.00
CA ALA A 110 -5.79 -1.93 -6.43
C ALA A 110 -5.94 -2.26 -7.93
N PRO A 111 -6.96 -3.04 -8.34
CA PRO A 111 -7.30 -3.17 -9.75
C PRO A 111 -7.85 -1.84 -10.29
N LEU A 112 -7.71 -1.62 -11.60
CA LEU A 112 -8.07 -0.38 -12.26
C LEU A 112 -9.45 -0.49 -12.92
N GLU A 113 -10.43 0.31 -12.47
CA GLU A 113 -11.71 0.47 -13.16
C GLU A 113 -11.59 1.28 -14.46
N PHE A 114 -10.54 2.11 -14.56
CA PHE A 114 -10.33 3.03 -15.67
C PHE A 114 -8.93 2.85 -16.25
N HIS A 115 -8.84 2.82 -17.58
CA HIS A 115 -7.60 2.87 -18.32
C HIS A 115 -7.68 4.02 -19.33
N ARG A 116 -6.69 4.92 -19.33
CA ARG A 116 -6.68 6.14 -20.16
C ARG A 116 -7.97 6.98 -20.02
N GLN A 117 -8.42 7.14 -18.76
CA GLN A 117 -9.62 7.89 -18.39
C GLN A 117 -10.94 7.35 -19.00
N GLN A 118 -10.95 6.11 -19.49
CA GLN A 118 -12.15 5.43 -19.96
C GLN A 118 -12.37 4.15 -19.14
N PRO A 119 -13.63 3.68 -18.99
CA PRO A 119 -13.89 2.39 -18.37
C PRO A 119 -13.06 1.29 -19.03
N ILE A 120 -12.37 0.51 -18.20
CA ILE A 120 -11.44 -0.51 -18.67
C ILE A 120 -12.17 -1.56 -19.53
N GLN A 121 -11.57 -1.90 -20.68
CA GLN A 121 -12.08 -2.96 -21.54
C GLN A 121 -11.54 -4.32 -21.09
N HIS A 122 -12.23 -5.40 -21.44
CA HIS A 122 -11.90 -6.75 -20.98
C HIS A 122 -10.45 -7.17 -21.29
N ASP A 123 -9.93 -6.84 -22.48
CA ASP A 123 -8.55 -7.20 -22.86
C ASP A 123 -7.51 -6.43 -22.04
N ASP A 124 -7.75 -5.14 -21.78
CA ASP A 124 -6.90 -4.34 -20.90
C ASP A 124 -6.99 -4.80 -19.44
N ALA A 125 -8.18 -5.17 -18.96
CA ALA A 125 -8.37 -5.72 -17.62
C ALA A 125 -7.55 -6.99 -17.45
N ARG A 126 -7.66 -7.95 -18.38
CA ARG A 126 -6.84 -9.17 -18.35
C ARG A 126 -5.35 -8.88 -18.37
N ARG A 127 -4.91 -7.95 -19.22
CA ARG A 127 -3.49 -7.57 -19.33
C ARG A 127 -2.97 -6.95 -18.04
N LEU A 128 -3.74 -6.08 -17.39
CA LEU A 128 -3.31 -5.30 -16.22
C LEU A 128 -3.55 -6.03 -14.89
N HIS A 129 -4.51 -6.96 -14.82
CA HIS A 129 -4.90 -7.61 -13.56
C HIS A 129 -4.42 -9.06 -13.41
N ALA A 130 -3.87 -9.69 -14.46
CA ALA A 130 -3.43 -11.08 -14.41
C ALA A 130 -2.11 -11.31 -13.65
N GLY A 131 -1.38 -10.24 -13.28
CA GLY A 131 -0.02 -10.33 -12.75
C GLY A 131 1.03 -10.50 -13.87
N PRO A 132 2.31 -10.73 -13.52
CA PRO A 132 3.38 -10.84 -14.50
C PRO A 132 3.29 -12.16 -15.26
N SER A 133 3.89 -12.20 -16.45
CA SER A 133 3.95 -13.43 -17.25
C SER A 133 4.55 -14.59 -16.46
N ARG A 134 3.94 -15.77 -16.55
CA ARG A 134 4.35 -17.01 -15.86
C ARG A 134 4.40 -16.90 -14.32
N ASN A 135 3.73 -15.90 -13.73
CA ASN A 135 3.78 -15.63 -12.29
C ASN A 135 5.21 -15.40 -11.76
N SER A 136 6.11 -14.90 -12.62
CA SER A 136 7.51 -14.66 -12.28
C SER A 136 7.77 -13.18 -12.08
N TYR A 137 7.91 -12.75 -10.84
CA TYR A 137 8.22 -11.36 -10.49
C TYR A 137 9.72 -11.03 -10.61
N MET A 138 10.59 -12.03 -10.62
CA MET A 138 12.03 -11.90 -10.83
C MET A 138 12.54 -13.05 -11.70
N GLU A 139 13.77 -12.95 -12.23
CA GLU A 139 14.42 -14.07 -12.92
C GLU A 139 14.74 -15.24 -11.98
N GLN A 140 15.06 -14.92 -10.71
CA GLN A 140 15.29 -15.91 -9.67
C GLN A 140 13.96 -16.42 -9.11
N SER A 141 13.84 -17.74 -9.00
CA SER A 141 12.68 -18.39 -8.38
C SER A 141 12.93 -18.65 -6.89
N PHE A 142 11.90 -18.39 -6.07
CA PHE A 142 11.98 -18.54 -4.61
C PHE A 142 11.06 -19.62 -4.04
N HIS A 143 10.50 -20.51 -4.88
CA HIS A 143 9.58 -21.58 -4.44
C HIS A 143 10.16 -22.50 -3.36
N GLY A 144 11.49 -22.69 -3.33
CA GLY A 144 12.16 -23.48 -2.31
C GLY A 144 12.01 -22.94 -0.88
N LEU A 145 11.65 -21.66 -0.72
CA LEU A 145 11.43 -21.02 0.58
C LEU A 145 10.02 -21.21 1.12
N ASN A 146 9.06 -21.67 0.31
CA ASN A 146 7.67 -21.83 0.73
C ASN A 146 7.49 -22.74 1.96
N PRO A 147 8.16 -23.92 2.06
CA PRO A 147 8.05 -24.77 3.26
C PRO A 147 8.65 -24.10 4.50
N VAL A 148 9.75 -23.35 4.33
CA VAL A 148 10.46 -22.66 5.42
C VAL A 148 9.60 -21.53 5.98
N LEU A 149 8.99 -20.74 5.10
CA LEU A 149 8.17 -19.58 5.46
C LEU A 149 6.70 -19.93 5.75
N ARG A 150 6.34 -21.23 5.67
CA ARG A 150 4.98 -21.75 5.86
C ARG A 150 3.97 -21.02 4.97
N LEU A 151 4.30 -20.90 3.69
CA LEU A 151 3.50 -20.24 2.65
C LEU A 151 3.00 -21.28 1.63
N PRO A 152 1.95 -22.05 1.95
CA PRO A 152 1.34 -22.92 0.96
C PRO A 152 0.70 -22.03 -0.14
N VAL A 153 1.04 -22.31 -1.39
CA VAL A 153 0.35 -21.70 -2.53
C VAL A 153 -1.10 -22.17 -2.48
N SER A 154 -2.02 -21.22 -2.44
CA SER A 154 -3.45 -21.54 -2.38
C SER A 154 -3.99 -21.66 -3.81
N LEU A 155 -4.31 -22.88 -4.24
CA LEU A 155 -4.92 -23.11 -5.56
C LEU A 155 -6.21 -22.31 -5.73
N SER A 156 -7.04 -22.24 -4.69
CA SER A 156 -8.27 -21.46 -4.74
C SER A 156 -8.01 -19.95 -4.90
N ALA A 157 -6.94 -19.42 -4.28
CA ALA A 157 -6.56 -18.02 -4.44
C ALA A 157 -6.04 -17.73 -5.86
N VAL A 158 -5.33 -18.69 -6.47
CA VAL A 158 -4.88 -18.58 -7.87
C VAL A 158 -6.08 -18.58 -8.81
N GLU A 159 -7.01 -19.53 -8.67
CA GLU A 159 -8.23 -19.61 -9.47
C GLU A 159 -9.09 -18.34 -9.33
N GLU A 160 -9.27 -17.85 -8.10
CA GLU A 160 -9.99 -16.60 -7.85
C GLU A 160 -9.29 -15.40 -8.52
N ALA A 161 -7.97 -15.31 -8.41
CA ALA A 161 -7.23 -14.20 -9.02
C ALA A 161 -7.27 -14.25 -10.56
N GLU A 162 -7.24 -15.44 -11.17
CA GLU A 162 -7.42 -15.62 -12.61
C GLU A 162 -8.83 -15.24 -13.07
N ALA A 163 -9.86 -15.62 -12.31
CA ALA A 163 -11.23 -15.22 -12.59
C ALA A 163 -11.42 -13.69 -12.46
N ASN A 164 -10.84 -13.10 -11.42
CA ASN A 164 -10.93 -11.67 -11.15
C ASN A 164 -10.20 -10.81 -12.20
N ALA A 165 -9.16 -11.35 -12.83
CA ALA A 165 -8.36 -10.61 -13.81
C ALA A 165 -9.18 -10.13 -15.01
N GLY A 166 -10.22 -10.86 -15.41
CA GLY A 166 -11.09 -10.50 -16.53
C GLY A 166 -12.31 -9.64 -16.16
N LEU A 167 -12.50 -9.30 -14.89
CA LEU A 167 -13.69 -8.55 -14.46
C LEU A 167 -13.66 -7.12 -15.01
N THR A 168 -14.85 -6.63 -15.39
CA THR A 168 -15.10 -5.24 -15.80
C THR A 168 -16.41 -4.76 -15.17
N GLY A 169 -16.69 -3.45 -15.24
CA GLY A 169 -17.96 -2.87 -14.79
C GLY A 169 -18.27 -3.12 -13.31
N ALA A 170 -19.53 -3.42 -13.00
CA ALA A 170 -19.99 -3.59 -11.62
C ALA A 170 -19.28 -4.73 -10.86
N PRO A 171 -19.04 -5.93 -11.45
CA PRO A 171 -18.25 -6.97 -10.79
C PRO A 171 -16.82 -6.52 -10.40
N LEU A 172 -16.15 -5.77 -11.28
CA LEU A 172 -14.81 -5.22 -10.99
C LEU A 172 -14.86 -4.23 -9.81
N ARG A 173 -15.86 -3.34 -9.80
CA ARG A 173 -16.06 -2.39 -8.71
C ARG A 173 -16.27 -3.09 -7.37
N GLN A 174 -17.14 -4.11 -7.34
CA GLN A 174 -17.37 -4.89 -6.12
C GLN A 174 -16.12 -5.62 -5.62
N TRP A 175 -15.25 -6.06 -6.53
CA TRP A 175 -13.96 -6.62 -6.13
C TRP A 175 -13.04 -5.55 -5.54
N LEU A 176 -12.94 -4.37 -6.17
CA LEU A 176 -12.17 -3.23 -5.66
C LEU A 176 -12.66 -2.78 -4.28
N ASP A 177 -13.97 -2.57 -4.11
CA ASP A 177 -14.57 -2.13 -2.85
C ASP A 177 -14.23 -3.09 -1.70
N ARG A 178 -14.36 -4.41 -1.93
CA ARG A 178 -14.00 -5.44 -0.95
C ARG A 178 -12.52 -5.44 -0.58
N LEU A 179 -11.62 -5.16 -1.53
CA LEU A 179 -10.19 -5.02 -1.23
C LEU A 179 -9.92 -3.80 -0.34
N LEU A 180 -10.60 -2.69 -0.62
CA LEU A 180 -10.41 -1.44 0.11
C LEU A 180 -11.01 -1.48 1.52
N GLU A 181 -12.12 -2.19 1.75
CA GLU A 181 -12.75 -2.36 3.07
C GLU A 181 -11.80 -2.89 4.14
N GLY A 182 -10.79 -3.69 3.77
CA GLY A 182 -9.79 -4.21 4.71
C GLY A 182 -8.75 -3.18 5.18
N HIS A 183 -8.61 -2.05 4.47
CA HIS A 183 -7.54 -1.07 4.67
C HIS A 183 -8.03 0.37 4.86
N TRP A 184 -9.23 0.66 4.42
CA TRP A 184 -9.86 1.98 4.44
C TRP A 184 -11.20 1.87 5.13
N SER A 185 -11.61 2.96 5.78
CA SER A 185 -12.95 3.10 6.35
C SER A 185 -13.48 4.48 6.03
N ALA A 186 -14.77 4.55 5.71
CA ALA A 186 -15.47 5.82 5.59
C ALA A 186 -15.73 6.36 7.00
N SER A 187 -14.86 7.25 7.48
CA SER A 187 -14.95 7.77 8.85
C SER A 187 -16.21 8.60 9.11
N ASP A 188 -16.58 9.46 8.16
CA ASP A 188 -17.75 10.35 8.27
C ASP A 188 -18.16 10.90 6.89
N VAL A 189 -19.37 11.45 6.78
CA VAL A 189 -19.90 12.09 5.56
C VAL A 189 -20.71 13.34 5.91
N CYS A 190 -20.55 14.40 5.12
CA CYS A 190 -21.23 15.66 5.32
C CYS A 190 -21.83 16.18 4.01
N SER A 191 -22.76 17.14 4.10
CA SER A 191 -23.33 17.83 2.95
C SER A 191 -22.89 19.29 2.88
N THR A 192 -22.48 19.75 1.70
CA THR A 192 -22.19 21.17 1.46
C THR A 192 -23.46 22.03 1.37
N GLY A 193 -24.60 21.42 1.08
CA GLY A 193 -25.90 22.09 0.95
C GLY A 193 -26.99 21.44 1.82
N PRO A 194 -28.27 21.78 1.57
CA PRO A 194 -29.40 21.07 2.16
C PRO A 194 -29.37 19.60 1.75
N SER A 195 -29.61 18.71 2.71
CA SER A 195 -29.69 17.26 2.45
C SER A 195 -31.08 16.74 2.82
N ALA A 196 -31.56 15.77 2.03
CA ALA A 196 -32.72 14.95 2.38
C ALA A 196 -32.39 13.89 3.45
N CYS A 197 -31.11 13.63 3.72
CA CYS A 197 -30.67 12.70 4.75
C CYS A 197 -30.66 13.40 6.12
N PRO A 198 -31.54 13.04 7.06
CA PRO A 198 -31.73 13.79 8.31
C PRO A 198 -30.53 13.71 9.26
N ILE A 199 -29.71 12.66 9.14
CA ILE A 199 -28.52 12.44 9.97
C ILE A 199 -27.26 13.13 9.42
N MET A 200 -27.30 13.66 8.19
CA MET A 200 -26.12 14.20 7.54
C MET A 200 -25.84 15.63 8.00
N GLN A 201 -24.68 15.85 8.60
CA GLN A 201 -24.26 17.17 9.08
C GLN A 201 -23.86 18.09 7.92
N ARG A 202 -23.95 19.41 8.13
CA ARG A 202 -23.43 20.39 7.18
C ARG A 202 -21.91 20.44 7.26
N CYS A 203 -21.23 20.34 6.13
CA CYS A 203 -19.77 20.27 6.06
C CYS A 203 -19.07 21.45 6.75
N GLY A 204 -19.59 22.68 6.59
CA GLY A 204 -19.03 23.87 7.23
C GLY A 204 -19.17 23.94 8.76
N LEU A 205 -19.91 23.01 9.37
CA LEU A 205 -20.03 22.88 10.83
C LEU A 205 -19.18 21.73 11.41
N THR A 206 -18.54 20.94 10.55
CA THR A 206 -17.66 19.84 10.99
C THR A 206 -16.24 20.35 11.29
N ALA A 207 -15.43 19.58 12.00
CA ALA A 207 -14.04 19.91 12.26
C ALA A 207 -13.04 19.33 11.23
N TRP A 208 -13.51 18.43 10.35
CA TRP A 208 -12.67 17.65 9.45
C TRP A 208 -12.88 17.99 7.97
N SER A 209 -14.02 18.57 7.59
CA SER A 209 -14.27 18.94 6.19
C SER A 209 -13.35 20.06 5.74
N SER A 210 -12.94 20.04 4.47
CA SER A 210 -12.23 21.15 3.83
C SER A 210 -13.06 22.44 3.72
N THR A 211 -14.38 22.37 3.93
CA THR A 211 -15.27 23.54 3.95
C THR A 211 -15.46 24.11 5.35
N SER A 212 -14.86 23.49 6.37
CA SER A 212 -14.88 24.02 7.74
C SER A 212 -14.04 25.29 7.83
N PRO A 213 -14.33 26.20 8.78
CA PRO A 213 -13.55 27.42 8.94
C PRO A 213 -12.09 27.13 9.32
N ASP A 214 -11.14 27.63 8.53
CA ASP A 214 -9.70 27.60 8.83
C ASP A 214 -9.11 29.03 8.87
N PRO A 215 -9.31 29.79 9.98
CA PRO A 215 -8.94 31.21 10.04
C PRO A 215 -7.45 31.50 9.81
N LYS A 216 -6.56 30.52 10.02
CA LYS A 216 -5.11 30.71 9.87
C LYS A 216 -4.68 30.82 8.40
N SER A 217 -5.47 30.28 7.48
CA SER A 217 -5.20 30.27 6.03
C SER A 217 -6.13 31.21 5.27
N ALA A 218 -7.20 31.70 5.91
CA ALA A 218 -8.09 32.70 5.37
C ALA A 218 -7.38 34.06 5.24
N VAL A 219 -7.43 34.64 4.05
CA VAL A 219 -6.96 36.01 3.81
C VAL A 219 -8.15 36.96 3.99
N THR A 220 -8.06 37.85 4.97
CA THR A 220 -9.08 38.87 5.25
C THR A 220 -8.64 40.25 4.78
N THR A 221 -9.55 41.23 4.85
CA THR A 221 -9.18 42.64 4.63
C THR A 221 -8.11 43.08 5.62
N PRO A 222 -7.15 43.93 5.21
CA PRO A 222 -6.17 44.51 6.12
C PRO A 222 -6.85 45.24 7.28
N ARG A 223 -6.31 45.10 8.49
CA ARG A 223 -6.68 45.92 9.64
C ARG A 223 -6.14 47.34 9.46
N GLU A 224 -6.49 48.25 10.36
CA GLU A 224 -6.03 49.65 10.32
C GLU A 224 -4.49 49.80 10.36
N ASP A 225 -3.78 48.80 10.88
CA ASP A 225 -2.31 48.74 10.91
C ASP A 225 -1.68 48.27 9.58
N GLY A 226 -2.50 48.03 8.54
CA GLY A 226 -2.07 47.56 7.23
C GLY A 226 -1.74 46.07 7.17
N ARG A 227 -2.03 45.28 8.21
CA ARG A 227 -1.71 43.84 8.27
C ARG A 227 -2.96 42.98 8.13
N ILE A 228 -2.77 41.77 7.60
CA ILE A 228 -3.81 40.74 7.47
C ILE A 228 -3.69 39.64 8.54
N ARG A 229 -2.71 39.73 9.45
CA ARG A 229 -2.41 38.72 10.48
C ARG A 229 -2.71 39.18 11.89
#